data_AF-A0A4U2Z706-F1
#
_entry.id   AF-A0A4U2Z706-F1
#
_cell.length_a   1.000
_cell.length_b   1.000
_cell.length_c   1.000
_cell.angle_alpha   90.00
_cell.angle_beta   90.00
_cell.angle_gamma   90.00
#
_symmetry.space_group_name_H-M   'P 1'
#
loop_
_entity.id
_entity.type
_entity.pdbx_description
1 polymer ?
#
loop_
_entity_poly.entity_id
_entity_poly.type
_entity_poly.pdbx_seq_one_letter_code
_entity_poly.pdbx_strand_id
1 'polypeptide(L)'
;MAQEQSYDIPLHDIKPIVEVQEYSLYYFLGIVSIALLLVVALGYLIYKYFKKRNAFNLRKENFRLLSSLDLKNTKESAYLITSLGATFKDDSPRHKEMYENLTNRLEEYKYKKEVQEFSQETLGYIELYKEMIDV
;
A
#
# COMPACT_ATOMS: atom_id res chain seq x y z
N MET A 1 -66.53 25.58 64.51
CA MET A 1 -65.51 24.60 64.08
C MET A 1 -66.05 23.97 62.81
N ALA A 2 -65.40 24.20 61.66
CA ALA A 2 -65.83 23.62 60.39
C ALA A 2 -65.47 22.13 60.38
N GLN A 3 -66.45 21.26 60.07
CA GLN A 3 -66.21 19.83 59.89
C GLN A 3 -65.58 19.61 58.51
N GLU A 4 -64.35 19.08 58.48
CA GLU A 4 -63.73 18.59 57.26
C GLU A 4 -64.45 17.32 56.78
N GLN A 5 -64.98 17.35 55.56
CA GLN A 5 -65.51 16.16 54.90
C GLN A 5 -64.35 15.41 54.22
N SER A 6 -64.02 14.24 54.76
CA SER A 6 -63.10 13.30 54.12
C SER A 6 -63.87 12.46 53.09
N TYR A 7 -63.47 12.57 51.83
CA TYR A 7 -63.98 11.72 50.76
C TYR A 7 -63.07 10.50 50.62
N ASP A 8 -63.61 9.32 50.89
CA ASP A 8 -62.93 8.04 50.69
C ASP A 8 -63.03 7.65 49.21
N ILE A 9 -62.01 7.99 48.43
CA ILE A 9 -61.92 7.62 47.02
C ILE A 9 -61.42 6.18 46.96
N PRO A 10 -62.21 5.21 46.47
CA PRO A 10 -61.77 3.82 46.37
C PRO A 10 -60.57 3.73 45.44
N LEU A 11 -59.41 3.39 45.99
CA LEU A 11 -58.18 3.22 45.24
C LEU A 11 -58.31 1.94 44.40
N HIS A 12 -58.49 2.10 43.10
CA HIS A 12 -58.44 0.96 42.18
C HIS A 12 -56.99 0.47 42.09
N ASP A 13 -56.84 -0.84 42.28
CA ASP A 13 -55.56 -1.55 42.36
C ASP A 13 -54.62 -1.14 41.21
N ILE A 14 -53.45 -0.59 41.56
CA ILE A 14 -52.44 -0.20 40.57
C ILE A 14 -51.81 -1.47 40.00
N LYS A 15 -51.71 -1.56 38.66
CA LYS A 15 -51.09 -2.72 38.01
C LYS A 15 -49.66 -2.92 38.55
N PRO A 16 -49.24 -4.16 38.81
CA PRO A 16 -47.86 -4.43 39.21
C PRO A 16 -46.89 -3.98 38.13
N ILE A 17 -45.68 -3.59 38.54
CA ILE A 17 -44.61 -3.20 37.63
C ILE A 17 -44.32 -4.41 36.72
N VAL A 18 -44.53 -4.24 35.42
CA VAL A 18 -44.21 -5.25 34.41
C VAL A 18 -42.79 -4.97 33.93
N GLU A 19 -41.91 -5.95 34.06
CA GLU A 19 -40.57 -5.86 33.50
C GLU A 19 -40.65 -5.87 31.97
N VAL A 20 -40.26 -4.74 31.35
CA VAL A 20 -40.13 -4.65 29.90
C VAL A 20 -38.66 -4.90 29.55
N GLN A 21 -38.41 -5.91 28.73
CA GLN A 21 -37.07 -6.18 28.21
C GLN A 21 -36.72 -5.15 27.13
N GLU A 22 -35.64 -4.40 27.33
CA GLU A 22 -35.17 -3.40 26.36
C GLU A 22 -33.77 -3.74 25.82
N TYR A 23 -33.66 -3.88 24.50
CA TYR A 23 -32.42 -4.22 23.81
C TYR A 23 -31.92 -3.12 22.86
N SER A 24 -32.55 -1.94 22.89
CA SER A 24 -32.28 -0.82 22.00
C SER A 24 -30.79 -0.42 21.97
N LEU A 25 -30.14 -0.40 23.15
CA LEU A 25 -28.71 -0.13 23.27
C LEU A 25 -27.84 -1.18 22.56
N TYR A 26 -28.17 -2.47 22.69
CA TYR A 26 -27.42 -3.54 22.05
C TYR A 26 -27.54 -3.51 20.53
N TYR A 27 -28.74 -3.21 20.01
CA TYR A 27 -28.92 -3.01 18.57
C TYR A 27 -28.11 -1.82 18.05
N PHE A 28 -28.13 -0.70 18.78
CA PHE A 28 -27.31 0.47 18.44
C PHE A 28 -25.82 0.12 18.41
N LEU A 29 -25.30 -0.54 19.44
CA LEU A 29 -23.90 -0.96 19.51
C LEU A 29 -23.51 -1.93 18.40
N GLY A 30 -24.40 -2.87 18.05
CA GLY A 30 -24.19 -3.80 16.94
C GLY A 30 -24.09 -3.08 15.60
N ILE A 31 -25.01 -2.15 15.31
CA ILE A 31 -25.01 -1.35 14.09
C ILE A 31 -23.75 -0.47 14.01
N VAL A 32 -23.41 0.22 15.10
CA VAL A 32 -22.22 1.08 15.16
C VAL A 32 -20.95 0.26 14.93
N SER A 33 -20.87 -0.94 15.51
CA SER A 33 -19.73 -1.84 15.34
C SER A 33 -19.59 -2.31 13.89
N ILE A 34 -20.70 -2.69 13.23
CA ILE A 34 -20.70 -3.08 11.81
C ILE A 34 -20.31 -1.89 10.93
N ALA A 35 -20.86 -0.70 11.19
CA ALA A 35 -20.53 0.50 10.45
C ALA A 35 -19.03 0.83 10.56
N LEU A 36 -18.46 0.71 11.76
CA LEU A 36 -17.04 0.94 11.99
C LEU A 36 -16.16 -0.07 11.24
N LEU A 37 -16.53 -1.35 11.23
CA LEU A 37 -15.82 -2.37 10.44
C LEU A 37 -15.86 -2.06 8.94
N LEU A 38 -17.01 -1.61 8.41
CA LEU A 38 -17.13 -1.22 7.00
C LEU A 38 -16.25 -0.01 6.68
N VAL A 39 -16.21 0.99 7.55
CA VAL A 39 -15.34 2.16 7.38
C VAL A 39 -13.86 1.76 7.35
N VAL A 40 -13.42 0.89 8.26
CA VAL A 40 -12.04 0.39 8.28
C VAL A 40 -11.73 -0.42 7.02
N ALA A 41 -12.63 -1.30 6.60
CA ALA A 41 -12.46 -2.11 5.38
C ALA A 41 -12.36 -1.21 4.13
N LEU A 42 -13.24 -0.23 3.99
CA LEU A 42 -13.21 0.74 2.90
C LEU A 42 -11.93 1.58 2.92
N GLY A 43 -11.54 2.08 4.10
CA GLY A 43 -10.29 2.82 4.28
C GLY A 43 -9.07 2.01 3.84
N TYR A 44 -9.00 0.73 4.22
CA TYR A 44 -7.94 -0.19 3.81
C TYR A 44 -7.93 -0.42 2.29
N LEU A 45 -9.09 -0.61 1.66
CA LEU A 45 -9.20 -0.79 0.21
C LEU A 45 -8.75 0.46 -0.55
N ILE A 46 -9.15 1.65 -0.11
CA ILE A 46 -8.73 2.92 -0.69
C ILE A 46 -7.21 3.09 -0.56
N TYR A 47 -6.65 2.88 0.63
CA TYR A 47 -5.21 2.91 0.86
C TYR A 47 -4.46 1.96 -0.09
N LYS A 48 -4.93 0.71 -0.20
CA LYS A 48 -4.35 -0.31 -1.08
C LYS A 48 -4.42 0.09 -2.55
N TYR A 49 -5.52 0.72 -2.98
CA TYR A 49 -5.70 1.18 -4.35
C TYR A 49 -4.71 2.30 -4.72
N PHE A 50 -4.59 3.33 -3.89
CA PHE A 50 -3.64 4.42 -4.13
C PHE A 50 -2.19 3.94 -4.09
N LYS A 51 -1.85 3.05 -3.14
CA LYS A 51 -0.51 2.46 -3.06
C LYS A 51 -0.14 1.70 -4.34
N LYS A 52 -1.07 0.91 -4.90
CA LYS A 52 -0.86 0.17 -6.16
C LYS A 52 -0.67 1.12 -7.35
N ARG A 53 -1.49 2.17 -7.47
CA ARG A 53 -1.34 3.15 -8.56
C ARG A 53 -0.02 3.89 -8.51
N ASN A 54 0.41 4.35 -7.33
CA ASN A 54 1.70 5.03 -7.20
C ASN A 54 2.88 4.09 -7.52
N ALA A 55 2.83 2.84 -7.06
CA ALA A 55 3.86 1.85 -7.40
C ALA A 55 3.92 1.58 -8.91
N PHE A 56 2.76 1.47 -9.59
CA PHE A 56 2.70 1.30 -11.03
C PHE A 56 3.32 2.49 -11.78
N ASN A 57 2.99 3.72 -11.38
CA ASN A 57 3.55 4.93 -11.98
C ASN A 57 5.07 5.00 -11.83
N LEU A 58 5.59 4.69 -10.64
CA LEU A 58 7.02 4.68 -10.36
C LEU A 58 7.77 3.64 -11.18
N ARG A 59 7.24 2.40 -11.30
CA ARG A 59 7.83 1.35 -12.13
C ARG A 59 7.92 1.80 -13.59
N LYS A 60 6.83 2.36 -14.12
CA LYS A 60 6.77 2.87 -15.50
C LYS A 60 7.76 4.00 -15.75
N GLU A 61 7.90 4.90 -14.80
CA GLU A 61 8.86 6.00 -14.88
C GLU A 61 10.31 5.49 -14.85
N ASN A 62 10.65 4.59 -13.92
CA ASN A 62 11.99 4.03 -13.82
C ASN A 62 12.36 3.22 -15.06
N PHE A 63 11.43 2.45 -15.61
CA PHE A 63 11.65 1.74 -16.87
C PHE A 63 11.90 2.71 -18.02
N ARG A 64 11.06 3.76 -18.16
CA ARG A 64 11.27 4.79 -19.18
C ARG A 64 12.66 5.43 -19.08
N LEU A 65 13.08 5.80 -17.87
CA LEU A 65 14.41 6.39 -17.63
C LEU A 65 15.54 5.41 -17.96
N LEU A 66 15.38 4.14 -17.62
CA LEU A 66 16.35 3.08 -17.92
C LEU A 66 16.48 2.84 -19.43
N SER A 67 15.36 2.86 -20.18
CA SER A 67 15.34 2.67 -21.62
C SER A 67 15.88 3.87 -22.40
N SER A 68 15.68 5.09 -21.92
CA SER A 68 16.12 6.32 -22.58
C SER A 68 17.53 6.78 -22.19
N LEU A 69 18.27 5.96 -21.44
CA LEU A 69 19.54 6.34 -20.86
C LEU A 69 20.66 6.42 -21.91
N ASP A 70 21.41 7.52 -21.93
CA ASP A 70 22.58 7.68 -22.83
C ASP A 70 23.81 6.98 -22.22
N LEU A 71 24.24 5.89 -22.86
CA LEU A 71 25.34 5.05 -22.39
C LEU A 71 26.73 5.63 -22.65
N LYS A 72 26.85 6.83 -23.24
CA LYS A 72 28.13 7.50 -23.48
C LYS A 72 28.87 7.88 -22.19
N ASN A 73 28.14 8.29 -21.15
CA ASN A 73 28.74 8.55 -19.84
C ASN A 73 28.75 7.27 -19.01
N THR A 74 29.75 6.42 -19.21
CA THR A 74 29.81 5.08 -18.62
C THR A 74 29.62 5.06 -17.10
N LYS A 75 30.29 5.98 -16.40
CA LYS A 75 30.27 6.03 -14.93
C LYS A 75 28.88 6.38 -14.41
N GLU A 76 28.32 7.47 -14.91
CA GLU A 76 26.99 7.95 -14.52
C GLU A 76 25.93 6.91 -14.89
N SER A 77 26.03 6.35 -16.09
CA SER A 77 25.15 5.29 -16.58
C SER A 77 25.20 4.07 -15.67
N ALA A 78 26.37 3.63 -15.23
CA ALA A 78 26.50 2.48 -14.35
C ALA A 78 25.82 2.71 -12.99
N TYR A 79 25.91 3.91 -12.42
CA TYR A 79 25.15 4.25 -11.21
C TYR A 79 23.65 4.26 -11.44
N LEU A 80 23.19 4.91 -12.50
CA LEU A 80 21.78 5.05 -12.82
C LEU A 80 21.14 3.70 -13.14
N ILE A 81 21.80 2.85 -13.93
CA ILE A 81 21.32 1.51 -14.26
C ILE A 81 21.17 0.67 -12.99
N THR A 82 22.15 0.69 -12.07
CA THR A 82 22.00 -0.02 -10.79
C THR A 82 20.81 0.52 -9.99
N SER A 83 20.69 1.86 -9.88
CA SER A 83 19.64 2.47 -9.06
C SER A 83 18.24 2.23 -9.63
N LEU A 84 18.05 2.43 -10.92
CA LEU A 84 16.76 2.27 -11.60
C LEU A 84 16.40 0.79 -11.70
N GLY A 85 17.37 -0.06 -12.05
CA GLY A 85 17.22 -1.50 -12.19
C GLY A 85 16.81 -2.21 -10.90
N ALA A 86 17.20 -1.68 -9.73
CA ALA A 86 16.80 -2.22 -8.43
C ALA A 86 15.27 -2.29 -8.24
N THR A 87 14.51 -1.47 -8.97
CA THR A 87 13.03 -1.45 -8.94
C THR A 87 12.41 -2.79 -9.35
N PHE A 88 13.09 -3.55 -10.22
CA PHE A 88 12.57 -4.76 -10.86
C PHE A 88 13.21 -6.04 -10.34
N LYS A 89 14.21 -5.94 -9.44
CA LYS A 89 14.99 -7.09 -8.96
C LYS A 89 14.12 -8.17 -8.32
N ASP A 90 13.01 -7.78 -7.68
CA ASP A 90 12.15 -8.68 -6.91
C ASP A 90 10.95 -9.19 -7.71
N ASP A 91 10.88 -8.93 -9.02
CA ASP A 91 9.77 -9.38 -9.89
C ASP A 91 9.77 -10.91 -10.07
N SER A 92 10.95 -11.55 -10.09
CA SER A 92 11.11 -13.00 -10.02
C SER A 92 12.50 -13.41 -9.55
N PRO A 93 12.72 -14.67 -9.13
CA PRO A 93 14.06 -15.15 -8.79
C PRO A 93 15.09 -14.94 -9.92
N ARG A 94 14.64 -15.06 -11.19
CA ARG A 94 15.47 -14.83 -12.37
C ARG A 94 15.84 -13.35 -12.54
N HIS A 95 14.94 -12.42 -12.23
CA HIS A 95 15.25 -10.99 -12.25
C HIS A 95 16.30 -10.64 -11.21
N LYS A 96 16.18 -11.21 -10.01
CA LYS A 96 17.15 -10.99 -8.95
C LYS A 96 18.55 -11.44 -9.35
N GLU A 97 18.67 -12.66 -9.86
CA GLU A 97 19.95 -13.21 -10.33
C GLU A 97 20.55 -12.36 -11.47
N MET A 98 19.73 -11.97 -12.45
CA MET A 98 20.18 -11.13 -13.55
C MET A 98 20.62 -9.74 -13.07
N TYR A 99 19.88 -9.14 -12.14
CA TYR A 99 20.20 -7.84 -11.56
C TYR A 99 21.52 -7.89 -10.79
N GLU A 100 21.75 -8.94 -9.99
CA GLU A 100 23.01 -9.14 -9.25
C GLU A 100 24.18 -9.33 -10.22
N ASN A 101 24.01 -10.14 -11.27
CA ASN A 101 25.02 -10.34 -12.32
C ASN A 101 25.36 -9.03 -13.04
N LEU A 102 24.34 -8.28 -13.47
CA LEU A 102 24.50 -6.97 -14.10
C LEU A 102 25.20 -5.99 -13.16
N THR A 103 24.79 -5.93 -11.88
CA THR A 103 25.37 -5.02 -10.90
C THR A 103 26.85 -5.29 -10.70
N ASN A 104 27.25 -6.56 -10.56
CA ASN A 104 28.65 -6.96 -10.41
C ASN A 104 29.50 -6.50 -11.60
N ARG A 105 28.96 -6.57 -12.82
CA ARG A 105 29.66 -6.09 -14.03
C ARG A 105 29.76 -4.56 -14.07
N LEU A 106 28.76 -3.87 -13.55
CA LEU A 106 28.73 -2.40 -13.50
C LEU A 106 29.67 -1.83 -12.43
N GLU A 107 30.08 -2.60 -11.42
CA GLU A 107 30.97 -2.12 -10.34
C GLU A 107 32.30 -1.58 -10.86
N GLU A 108 32.86 -2.21 -11.91
CA GLU A 108 34.12 -1.77 -12.50
C GLU A 108 34.07 -0.30 -12.99
N TYR A 109 32.88 0.16 -13.38
CA TYR A 109 32.67 1.48 -13.95
C TYR A 109 32.24 2.54 -12.91
N LYS A 110 31.95 2.15 -11.66
CA LYS A 110 31.33 3.06 -10.66
C LYS A 110 32.35 3.81 -9.81
N TYR A 111 33.56 3.30 -9.64
CA TYR A 111 34.48 3.84 -8.62
C TYR A 111 35.77 4.45 -9.17
N LYS A 112 36.13 4.18 -10.43
CA LYS A 112 37.34 4.75 -11.06
C LYS A 112 37.10 6.22 -11.44
N LYS A 113 38.18 7.02 -11.43
CA LYS A 113 38.11 8.46 -11.80
C LYS A 113 37.87 8.62 -13.31
N GLU A 114 38.60 7.85 -14.10
CA GLU A 114 38.40 7.69 -15.53
C GLU A 114 37.99 6.24 -15.79
N VAL A 115 37.02 6.05 -16.67
CA VAL A 115 36.48 4.74 -17.02
C VAL A 115 36.42 4.63 -18.54
N GLN A 116 36.68 3.41 -19.02
CA GLN A 116 36.51 3.08 -20.42
C GLN A 116 35.02 3.03 -20.77
N GLU A 117 34.71 2.97 -22.06
CA GLU A 117 33.36 2.68 -22.53
C GLU A 117 32.93 1.28 -22.08
N PHE A 118 31.62 1.04 -22.03
CA PHE A 118 31.11 -0.28 -21.70
C PHE A 118 31.63 -1.33 -22.68
N SER A 119 32.07 -2.46 -22.14
CA SER A 119 32.35 -3.63 -22.98
C SER A 119 31.08 -4.09 -23.71
N GLN A 120 31.25 -4.72 -24.88
CA GLN A 120 30.13 -5.30 -25.64
C GLN A 120 29.36 -6.34 -24.81
N GLU A 121 30.06 -7.08 -23.95
CA GLU A 121 29.42 -8.00 -23.01
C GLU A 121 28.51 -7.24 -22.04
N THR A 122 29.02 -6.19 -21.38
CA THR A 122 28.23 -5.38 -20.43
C THR A 122 26.99 -4.76 -21.10
N LEU A 123 27.13 -4.26 -22.32
CA LEU A 123 26.00 -3.75 -23.11
C LEU A 123 24.94 -4.83 -23.37
N GLY A 124 25.37 -6.04 -23.73
CA GLY A 124 24.47 -7.18 -23.90
C GLY A 124 23.69 -7.53 -22.64
N TYR A 125 24.33 -7.51 -21.46
CA TYR A 125 23.65 -7.75 -20.18
C TYR A 125 22.69 -6.62 -19.80
N ILE A 126 23.03 -5.36 -20.10
CA ILE A 126 22.14 -4.22 -19.90
C ILE A 126 20.86 -4.41 -20.73
N GLU A 127 21.00 -4.76 -22.01
CA GLU A 127 19.86 -4.93 -22.90
C GLU A 127 19.02 -6.14 -22.51
N LEU A 128 19.65 -7.28 -22.22
CA LEU A 128 18.96 -8.47 -21.76
C LEU A 128 18.14 -8.22 -20.49
N TYR A 129 18.70 -7.45 -19.54
CA TYR A 129 17.97 -7.09 -18.33
C TYR A 129 16.77 -6.18 -18.62
N LYS A 130 16.90 -5.23 -19.57
CA LYS A 130 15.77 -4.40 -20.01
C LYS A 130 14.67 -5.23 -20.67
N GLU A 131 15.02 -6.18 -21.52
CA GLU A 131 14.06 -7.06 -22.21
C GLU A 131 13.30 -7.98 -21.25
N MET A 132 13.90 -8.34 -20.11
CA MET A 132 13.24 -9.15 -19.09
C MET A 132 12.13 -8.38 -18.35
N ILE A 133 12.26 -7.07 -18.25
CA ILE A 133 11.36 -6.21 -17.47
C ILE A 133 10.05 -6.01 -18.23
N ASP A 134 8.93 -6.42 -17.62
CA ASP A 134 7.57 -6.20 -18.12
C ASP A 134 6.82 -5.22 -17.20
N VAL A 135 6.42 -4.05 -17.76
CA VAL A 135 5.90 -2.88 -17.00
C VAL A 135 4.72 -2.20 -17.68
#